data_AF-A0A956KDG1-F1
#
_entry.id   AF-A0A956KDG1-F1
#
_cell.length_a   1.000
_cell.length_b   1.000
_cell.length_c   1.000
_cell.angle_alpha   90.00
_cell.angle_beta   90.00
_cell.angle_gamma   90.00
#
_symmetry.space_group_name_H-M   'P 1'
#
loop_
_entity.id
_entity.type
_entity.pdbx_description
1 polymer ?
#
loop_
_entity_poly.entity_id
_entity_poly.type
_entity_poly.pdbx_seq_one_letter_code
_entity_poly.pdbx_strand_id
1 'polypeptide(L)'
;PARYARSTYSAAVTRGAQLHPYVSFPEALVHLGELIARADGPAYHAVYLDVVDALSHRHGPSSPHVDAELRSLFAALADELPRVLGARGRRTLALLTADHGQIAVDPARTVYVDDRVPALSRWLRRASDGRPLVPGGSPRDLFLYVQPGRVDEARSALERALADCATVHASAELFEAGVFGPSPSPRLRARVGDLLILPRANEMVFWRGDGRFVQSKRGHHGGMSAEEMEIPLLAWRPGA
;
A
#
# COMPACT_ATOMS: atom_id res chain seq x y z
N PRO A 1 7.63 -13.11 -5.06
CA PRO A 1 8.21 -13.63 -3.79
C PRO A 1 7.43 -14.83 -3.23
N ALA A 2 8.11 -15.94 -3.00
CA ALA A 2 7.50 -17.21 -2.58
C ALA A 2 6.72 -17.11 -1.26
N ARG A 3 7.24 -16.31 -0.31
CA ARG A 3 6.62 -16.04 1.00
C ARG A 3 5.18 -15.52 0.96
N TYR A 4 4.79 -14.81 -0.10
CA TYR A 4 3.45 -14.22 -0.24
C TYR A 4 2.66 -14.78 -1.42
N ALA A 5 3.27 -15.58 -2.30
CA ALA A 5 2.66 -16.02 -3.56
C ALA A 5 1.30 -16.70 -3.38
N ARG A 6 1.11 -17.42 -2.27
CA ARG A 6 -0.13 -18.15 -1.95
C ARG A 6 -0.94 -17.51 -0.81
N SER A 7 -0.65 -16.26 -0.44
CA SER A 7 -1.45 -15.53 0.54
C SER A 7 -2.87 -15.30 0.02
N THR A 8 -3.83 -15.08 0.92
CA THR A 8 -5.23 -14.78 0.55
C THR A 8 -5.34 -13.59 -0.40
N TYR A 9 -4.53 -12.55 -0.19
CA TYR A 9 -4.50 -11.36 -1.04
C TYR A 9 -3.94 -11.69 -2.43
N SER A 10 -2.77 -12.33 -2.50
CA SER A 10 -2.17 -12.75 -3.78
C SER A 10 -3.10 -13.63 -4.59
N ALA A 11 -3.74 -14.62 -3.95
CA ALA A 11 -4.70 -15.50 -4.61
C ALA A 11 -5.93 -14.76 -5.16
N ALA A 12 -6.35 -13.67 -4.51
CA ALA A 12 -7.45 -12.85 -4.98
C ALA A 12 -7.05 -11.98 -6.19
N VAL A 13 -5.90 -11.29 -6.13
CA VAL A 13 -5.45 -10.35 -7.18
C VAL A 13 -4.85 -11.04 -8.40
N THR A 14 -4.33 -12.26 -8.24
CA THR A 14 -3.77 -13.07 -9.34
C THR A 14 -4.73 -14.16 -9.82
N ARG A 15 -6.02 -14.06 -9.48
CA ARG A 15 -7.02 -15.06 -9.88
C ARG A 15 -7.05 -15.22 -11.41
N GLY A 16 -6.84 -16.45 -11.87
CA GLY A 16 -6.78 -16.79 -13.30
C GLY A 16 -5.38 -16.72 -13.91
N ALA A 17 -4.37 -16.21 -13.18
CA ALA A 17 -2.98 -16.25 -13.60
C ALA A 17 -2.31 -17.57 -13.22
N GLN A 18 -1.27 -17.95 -13.97
CA GLN A 18 -0.32 -19.00 -13.58
C GLN A 18 0.74 -18.39 -12.66
N LEU A 19 0.81 -18.86 -11.42
CA LEU A 19 1.73 -18.33 -10.41
C LEU A 19 3.07 -19.05 -10.45
N HIS A 20 4.14 -18.27 -10.57
CA HIS A 20 5.53 -18.74 -10.49
C HIS A 20 6.22 -18.08 -9.29
N PRO A 21 6.21 -18.73 -8.10
CA PRO A 21 6.94 -18.27 -6.94
C PRO A 21 8.45 -18.17 -7.24
N TYR A 22 9.12 -17.23 -6.58
CA TYR A 22 10.58 -17.08 -6.66
C TYR A 22 11.12 -16.65 -5.29
N VAL A 23 12.37 -16.99 -4.99
CA VAL A 23 13.09 -16.58 -3.77
C VAL A 23 13.88 -15.30 -4.00
N SER A 24 14.55 -15.18 -5.14
CA SER A 24 15.41 -14.02 -5.47
C SER A 24 14.99 -13.30 -6.76
N PHE A 25 15.37 -12.03 -6.91
CA PHE A 25 15.07 -11.29 -8.14
C PHE A 25 15.71 -11.93 -9.40
N PRO A 26 16.97 -12.39 -9.39
CA PRO A 26 17.54 -13.12 -10.53
C PRO A 26 16.75 -14.37 -10.90
N GLU A 27 16.28 -15.15 -9.93
CA GLU A 27 15.44 -16.32 -10.19
C GLU A 27 14.11 -15.93 -10.87
N ALA A 28 13.51 -14.81 -10.46
CA ALA A 28 12.30 -14.29 -11.12
C ALA A 28 12.55 -13.96 -12.60
N LEU A 29 13.72 -13.42 -12.93
CA LEU A 29 14.12 -13.10 -14.31
C LEU A 29 14.36 -14.38 -15.14
N VAL A 30 14.98 -15.41 -14.54
CA VAL A 30 15.13 -16.72 -15.18
C VAL A 30 13.76 -17.33 -15.51
N HIS A 31 12.86 -17.39 -14.53
CA HIS A 31 11.48 -17.87 -14.77
C HIS A 31 10.77 -17.06 -15.84
N LEU A 32 10.91 -15.74 -15.84
CA LEU A 32 10.32 -14.87 -16.86
C LEU A 32 10.83 -15.23 -18.27
N GLY A 33 12.14 -15.43 -18.43
CA GLY A 33 12.73 -15.79 -19.71
C GLY A 33 12.24 -17.15 -20.22
N GLU A 34 12.16 -18.15 -19.36
CA GLU A 34 11.63 -19.47 -19.71
C GLU A 34 10.16 -19.41 -20.16
N LEU A 35 9.34 -18.60 -19.46
CA LEU A 35 7.93 -18.42 -19.80
C LEU A 35 7.73 -17.70 -21.13
N ILE A 36 8.53 -16.65 -21.39
CA ILE A 36 8.51 -15.92 -22.65
C ILE A 36 8.93 -16.81 -23.82
N ALA A 37 9.95 -17.65 -23.62
CA ALA A 37 10.43 -18.57 -24.66
C ALA A 37 9.38 -19.63 -25.05
N ARG A 38 8.62 -20.12 -24.06
CA ARG A 38 7.59 -21.17 -24.23
C ARG A 38 6.24 -20.64 -24.73
N ALA A 39 6.03 -19.33 -24.80
CA ALA A 39 4.73 -18.78 -25.19
C ALA A 39 4.46 -18.96 -26.69
N ASP A 40 3.39 -19.66 -27.07
CA ASP A 40 3.04 -19.90 -28.49
C ASP A 40 2.27 -18.74 -29.16
N GLY A 41 2.10 -17.61 -28.48
CA GLY A 41 1.36 -16.44 -28.97
C GLY A 41 1.50 -15.22 -28.06
N PRO A 42 0.59 -14.23 -28.18
CA PRO A 42 0.52 -13.11 -27.25
C PRO A 42 0.34 -13.60 -25.81
N ALA A 43 1.18 -13.11 -24.91
CA ALA A 43 1.15 -13.45 -23.49
C ALA A 43 1.33 -12.19 -22.63
N TYR A 44 0.79 -12.22 -21.42
CA TYR A 44 0.95 -11.17 -20.42
C TYR A 44 1.67 -11.75 -19.20
N HIS A 45 2.87 -11.26 -18.93
CA HIS A 45 3.69 -11.66 -17.80
C HIS A 45 3.82 -10.50 -16.83
N ALA A 46 3.66 -10.76 -15.54
CA ALA A 46 3.82 -9.77 -14.48
C ALA A 46 4.80 -10.28 -13.43
N VAL A 47 5.81 -9.48 -13.12
CA VAL A 47 6.78 -9.74 -12.05
C VAL A 47 6.53 -8.71 -10.95
N TYR A 48 6.23 -9.18 -9.74
CA TYR A 48 6.03 -8.33 -8.57
C TYR A 48 7.25 -8.40 -7.66
N LEU A 49 7.83 -7.24 -7.30
CA LEU A 49 9.01 -7.09 -6.44
C LEU A 49 8.62 -6.37 -5.15
N ASP A 50 8.95 -6.94 -3.99
CA ASP A 50 8.55 -6.42 -2.68
C ASP A 50 9.69 -5.86 -1.83
N VAL A 51 10.93 -6.07 -2.24
CA VAL A 51 12.11 -5.74 -1.43
C VAL A 51 12.30 -4.24 -1.21
N VAL A 52 12.00 -3.41 -2.21
CA VAL A 52 12.11 -1.94 -2.12
C VAL A 52 11.14 -1.41 -1.07
N ASP A 53 9.89 -1.86 -1.09
CA ASP A 53 8.88 -1.50 -0.10
C ASP A 53 9.30 -1.93 1.32
N ALA A 54 9.74 -3.19 1.47
CA ALA A 54 10.16 -3.74 2.74
C ALA A 54 11.35 -2.99 3.36
N LEU A 55 12.35 -2.64 2.55
CA LEU A 55 13.50 -1.86 3.00
C LEU A 55 13.14 -0.42 3.31
N SER A 56 12.27 0.20 2.50
CA SER A 56 11.82 1.58 2.70
C SER A 56 11.02 1.70 4.00
N HIS A 57 10.16 0.73 4.31
CA HIS A 57 9.50 0.64 5.62
C HIS A 57 10.50 0.51 6.77
N ARG A 58 11.54 -0.31 6.62
CA ARG A 58 12.50 -0.62 7.69
C ARG A 58 13.47 0.53 7.97
N HIS A 59 14.01 1.13 6.91
CA HIS A 59 15.14 2.06 7.00
C HIS A 59 14.75 3.51 6.64
N GLY A 60 13.58 3.72 6.04
CA GLY A 60 13.16 4.98 5.44
C GLY A 60 13.46 5.03 3.94
N PRO A 61 12.60 5.67 3.13
CA PRO A 61 12.70 5.66 1.67
C PRO A 61 13.98 6.33 1.14
N SER A 62 14.53 7.31 1.85
CA SER A 62 15.76 8.01 1.46
C SER A 62 17.04 7.40 2.06
N SER A 63 16.97 6.19 2.61
CA SER A 63 18.12 5.57 3.27
C SER A 63 19.12 4.97 2.27
N PRO A 64 20.42 4.90 2.61
CA PRO A 64 21.42 4.23 1.77
C PRO A 64 21.11 2.76 1.46
N HIS A 65 20.31 2.11 2.31
CA HIS A 65 19.88 0.72 2.13
C HIS A 65 18.93 0.59 0.93
N VAL A 66 17.95 1.49 0.83
CA VAL A 66 16.98 1.53 -0.28
C VAL A 66 17.67 1.93 -1.58
N ASP A 67 18.54 2.93 -1.51
CA ASP A 67 19.34 3.39 -2.65
C ASP A 67 20.27 2.27 -3.19
N ALA A 68 20.93 1.51 -2.32
CA ALA A 68 21.72 0.35 -2.73
C ALA A 68 20.87 -0.75 -3.39
N GLU A 69 19.68 -1.04 -2.85
CA GLU A 69 18.76 -2.03 -3.44
C GLU A 69 18.27 -1.59 -4.81
N LEU A 70 17.84 -0.33 -4.95
CA LEU A 70 17.41 0.22 -6.25
C LEU A 70 18.52 0.12 -7.28
N ARG A 71 19.76 0.49 -6.93
CA ARG A 71 20.91 0.32 -7.84
C ARG A 71 21.11 -1.13 -8.25
N SER A 72 21.04 -2.07 -7.30
CA SER A 72 21.18 -3.50 -7.59
C SER A 72 20.09 -4.01 -8.53
N LEU A 73 18.83 -3.65 -8.27
CA LEU A 73 17.68 -4.02 -9.09
C LEU A 73 17.78 -3.45 -10.52
N PHE A 74 18.09 -2.17 -10.65
CA PHE A 74 18.22 -1.54 -11.97
C PHE A 74 19.43 -2.06 -12.74
N ALA A 75 20.55 -2.36 -12.08
CA ALA A 75 21.69 -3.00 -12.71
C ALA A 75 21.34 -4.39 -13.24
N ALA A 76 20.66 -5.22 -12.43
CA ALA A 76 20.20 -6.54 -12.84
C ALA A 76 19.19 -6.46 -13.99
N LEU A 77 18.24 -5.52 -13.95
CA LEU A 77 17.32 -5.28 -15.06
C LEU A 77 18.05 -4.89 -16.34
N ALA A 78 19.02 -3.97 -16.24
CA ALA A 78 19.77 -3.51 -17.41
C ALA A 78 20.61 -4.63 -18.05
N ASP A 79 21.24 -5.49 -17.25
CA ASP A 79 22.08 -6.59 -17.76
C ASP A 79 21.24 -7.78 -18.28
N GLU A 80 20.21 -8.19 -17.53
CA GLU A 80 19.52 -9.45 -17.80
C GLU A 80 18.31 -9.30 -18.71
N LEU A 81 17.60 -8.18 -18.69
CA LEU A 81 16.37 -8.05 -19.46
C LEU A 81 16.56 -8.24 -20.98
N PRO A 82 17.64 -7.76 -21.62
CA PRO A 82 17.92 -8.07 -23.01
C PRO A 82 18.03 -9.59 -23.27
N ARG A 83 18.65 -10.34 -22.36
CA ARG A 83 18.80 -11.80 -22.45
C ARG A 83 17.46 -12.51 -22.23
N VAL A 84 16.70 -12.08 -21.21
CA VAL A 84 15.36 -12.60 -20.87
C VAL A 84 14.40 -12.47 -22.04
N LEU A 85 14.42 -11.34 -22.74
CA LEU A 85 13.53 -11.10 -23.87
C LEU A 85 14.00 -11.75 -25.17
N GLY A 86 15.31 -11.93 -25.32
CA GLY A 86 15.94 -12.58 -26.48
C GLY A 86 15.41 -12.05 -27.81
N ALA A 87 15.16 -12.97 -28.76
CA ALA A 87 14.65 -12.63 -30.09
C ALA A 87 13.23 -12.01 -30.07
N ARG A 88 12.48 -12.15 -28.97
CA ARG A 88 11.13 -11.60 -28.85
C ARG A 88 11.11 -10.13 -28.43
N GLY A 89 12.23 -9.55 -28.00
CA GLY A 89 12.32 -8.19 -27.47
C GLY A 89 11.65 -7.12 -28.35
N ARG A 90 11.84 -7.18 -29.67
CA ARG A 90 11.23 -6.23 -30.64
C ARG A 90 9.71 -6.29 -30.69
N ARG A 91 9.11 -7.39 -30.23
CA ARG A 91 7.67 -7.65 -30.18
C ARG A 91 7.12 -7.63 -28.75
N THR A 92 7.94 -7.27 -27.76
CA THR A 92 7.57 -7.20 -26.35
C THR A 92 7.60 -5.74 -25.88
N LEU A 93 6.49 -5.28 -25.30
CA LEU A 93 6.46 -4.04 -24.53
C LEU A 93 6.81 -4.36 -23.08
N ALA A 94 7.91 -3.79 -22.58
CA ALA A 94 8.26 -3.82 -21.17
C ALA A 94 7.65 -2.61 -20.47
N LEU A 95 6.98 -2.86 -19.34
CA LEU A 95 6.40 -1.85 -18.46
C LEU A 95 6.99 -2.03 -17.06
N LEU A 96 7.42 -0.93 -16.45
CA LEU A 96 7.84 -0.87 -15.05
C LEU A 96 7.10 0.26 -14.35
N THR A 97 6.46 -0.07 -13.24
CA THR A 97 5.71 0.85 -12.39
C THR A 97 5.67 0.31 -10.96
N ALA A 98 5.20 1.13 -10.03
CA ALA A 98 4.77 0.69 -8.71
C ALA A 98 3.26 0.87 -8.54
N ASP A 99 2.75 0.39 -7.41
CA ASP A 99 1.40 0.65 -6.91
C ASP A 99 1.35 1.90 -6.03
N HIS A 100 2.42 2.21 -5.30
CA HIS A 100 2.56 3.42 -4.50
C HIS A 100 4.04 3.79 -4.27
N GLY A 101 4.26 5.01 -3.78
CA GLY A 101 5.55 5.48 -3.31
C GLY A 101 5.65 5.31 -1.79
N GLN A 102 6.57 6.01 -1.14
CA GLN A 102 6.70 6.02 0.32
C GLN A 102 7.23 7.36 0.81
N ILE A 103 6.76 7.75 2.00
CA ILE A 103 7.22 8.93 2.73
C ILE A 103 7.98 8.54 3.99
N ALA A 104 9.00 9.33 4.34
CA ALA A 104 9.74 9.17 5.59
C ALA A 104 8.86 9.54 6.79
N VAL A 105 8.92 8.75 7.84
CA VAL A 105 8.16 8.95 9.08
C VAL A 105 9.02 8.64 10.30
N ASP A 106 8.64 9.18 11.44
CA ASP A 106 9.28 8.88 12.72
C ASP A 106 8.33 8.09 13.63
N PRO A 107 8.62 6.80 13.93
CA PRO A 107 7.77 6.00 14.79
C PRO A 107 7.64 6.58 16.21
N ALA A 108 8.64 7.31 16.71
CA ALA A 108 8.58 7.95 18.02
C ALA A 108 7.57 9.11 18.07
N ARG A 109 7.21 9.67 16.92
CA ARG A 109 6.24 10.79 16.79
C ARG A 109 4.82 10.32 16.46
N THR A 110 4.58 9.01 16.41
CA THR A 110 3.24 8.45 16.11
C THR A 110 2.21 8.95 17.13
N VAL A 111 1.15 9.59 16.63
CA VAL A 111 -0.02 9.95 17.43
C VAL A 111 -0.95 8.74 17.50
N TYR A 112 -1.20 8.25 18.71
CA TYR A 112 -2.17 7.19 18.93
C TYR A 112 -3.53 7.80 19.26
N VAL A 113 -4.52 7.57 18.40
CA VAL A 113 -5.82 8.25 18.47
C VAL A 113 -6.63 7.86 19.71
N ASP A 114 -6.48 6.63 20.17
CA ASP A 114 -7.08 6.09 21.39
C ASP A 114 -6.45 6.65 22.68
N ASP A 115 -5.18 7.09 22.63
CA ASP A 115 -4.55 7.83 23.73
C ASP A 115 -4.97 9.31 23.71
N ARG A 116 -4.96 9.92 22.52
CA ARG A 116 -5.24 11.35 22.31
C ARG A 116 -6.71 11.68 22.56
N VAL A 117 -7.59 10.74 22.26
CA VAL A 117 -9.05 10.86 22.45
C VAL A 117 -9.55 9.64 23.23
N PRO A 118 -9.43 9.63 24.57
CA PRO A 118 -9.86 8.48 25.40
C PRO A 118 -11.34 8.13 25.25
N ALA A 119 -12.15 9.14 24.89
CA ALA A 119 -13.58 9.00 24.60
C ALA A 119 -13.86 8.39 23.20
N LEU A 120 -12.85 8.01 22.41
CA LEU A 120 -13.09 7.45 21.08
C LEU A 120 -13.87 6.13 21.13
N SER A 121 -13.53 5.27 22.10
CA SER A 121 -14.12 3.93 22.24
C SER A 121 -15.64 3.92 22.41
N ARG A 122 -16.24 4.98 22.99
CA ARG A 122 -17.71 5.07 23.16
C ARG A 122 -18.44 5.34 21.84
N TRP A 123 -17.77 5.88 20.83
CA TRP A 123 -18.37 6.17 19.52
C TRP A 123 -18.19 5.04 18.52
N LEU A 124 -17.20 4.16 18.72
CA LEU A 124 -16.93 3.07 17.79
C LEU A 124 -18.01 1.99 17.87
N ARG A 125 -18.33 1.40 16.71
CA ARG A 125 -19.14 0.18 16.64
C ARG A 125 -18.44 -0.94 17.42
N ARG A 126 -19.22 -1.91 17.90
CA ARG A 126 -18.70 -3.04 18.68
C ARG A 126 -18.72 -4.33 17.89
N ALA A 127 -17.72 -5.18 18.12
CA ALA A 127 -17.71 -6.57 17.67
C ALA A 127 -18.73 -7.40 18.48
N SER A 128 -18.94 -8.65 18.07
CA SER A 128 -19.83 -9.60 18.75
C SER A 128 -19.41 -9.89 20.20
N ASP A 129 -18.14 -9.68 20.54
CA ASP A 129 -17.59 -9.82 21.89
C ASP A 129 -17.69 -8.53 22.74
N GLY A 130 -18.36 -7.49 22.22
CA GLY A 130 -18.57 -6.23 22.91
C GLY A 130 -17.39 -5.26 22.85
N ARG A 131 -16.22 -5.66 22.32
CA ARG A 131 -15.07 -4.74 22.17
C ARG A 131 -15.28 -3.77 21.01
N PRO A 132 -14.71 -2.56 21.04
CA PRO A 132 -14.71 -1.67 19.88
C PRO A 132 -14.12 -2.37 18.65
N LEU A 133 -14.70 -2.13 17.48
CA LEU A 133 -14.11 -2.56 16.21
C LEU A 133 -12.75 -1.88 16.06
N VAL A 134 -11.73 -2.69 15.80
CA VAL A 134 -10.38 -2.19 15.50
C VAL A 134 -10.44 -1.38 14.22
N PRO A 135 -9.85 -0.17 14.18
CA PRO A 135 -9.74 0.64 12.96
C PRO A 135 -9.12 -0.12 11.78
N GLY A 136 -9.54 0.24 10.57
CA GLY A 136 -8.96 -0.25 9.32
C GLY A 136 -7.87 0.68 8.79
N GLY A 137 -7.21 0.25 7.70
CA GLY A 137 -6.17 1.03 7.03
C GLY A 137 -4.81 0.95 7.72
N SER A 138 -4.06 2.03 7.65
CA SER A 138 -2.67 2.13 8.12
C SER A 138 -2.44 3.42 8.94
N PRO A 139 -1.23 3.64 9.48
CA PRO A 139 -0.86 4.91 10.12
C PRO A 139 -0.95 6.16 9.23
N ARG A 140 -1.21 6.00 7.93
CA ARG A 140 -1.34 7.10 6.94
C ARG A 140 -2.77 7.27 6.39
N ASP A 141 -3.69 6.36 6.70
CA ASP A 141 -5.07 6.34 6.21
C ASP A 141 -5.99 5.55 7.17
N LEU A 142 -6.19 6.09 8.37
CA LEU A 142 -6.88 5.37 9.45
C LEU A 142 -8.41 5.46 9.28
N PHE A 143 -9.05 4.32 9.06
CA PHE A 143 -10.50 4.22 8.91
C PHE A 143 -11.18 3.81 10.23
N LEU A 144 -12.14 4.61 10.69
CA LEU A 144 -12.89 4.37 11.92
C LEU A 144 -14.32 3.91 11.62
N TYR A 145 -14.77 2.89 12.35
CA TYR A 145 -16.13 2.36 12.27
C TYR A 145 -16.97 2.96 13.40
N VAL A 146 -17.71 4.04 13.11
CA VAL A 146 -18.46 4.83 14.10
C VAL A 146 -19.92 4.38 14.14
N GLN A 147 -20.52 4.42 15.33
CA GLN A 147 -21.93 4.09 15.52
C GLN A 147 -22.83 5.07 14.75
N PRO A 148 -23.95 4.59 14.18
CA PRO A 148 -24.97 5.47 13.62
C PRO A 148 -25.39 6.56 14.62
N GLY A 149 -25.52 7.80 14.15
CA GLY A 149 -25.87 8.96 14.98
C GLY A 149 -24.74 9.53 15.86
N ARG A 150 -23.52 8.98 15.79
CA ARG A 150 -22.34 9.50 16.52
C ARG A 150 -21.24 10.07 15.61
N VAL A 151 -21.43 10.03 14.30
CA VAL A 151 -20.42 10.45 13.30
C VAL A 151 -20.00 11.91 13.52
N ASP A 152 -20.96 12.84 13.61
CA ASP A 152 -20.65 14.28 13.74
C ASP A 152 -19.97 14.61 15.07
N GLU A 153 -20.41 13.98 16.16
CA GLU A 153 -19.82 14.14 17.49
C GLU A 153 -18.36 13.65 17.50
N ALA A 154 -18.13 12.44 16.98
CA ALA A 154 -16.80 11.84 16.89
C ALA A 154 -15.88 12.66 15.98
N ARG A 155 -16.36 13.05 14.80
CA ARG A 155 -15.62 13.88 13.84
C ARG A 155 -15.18 15.19 14.49
N SER A 156 -16.11 15.93 15.09
CA SER A 156 -15.82 17.23 15.71
C SER A 156 -14.75 17.12 16.81
N ALA A 157 -14.77 16.04 17.60
CA ALA A 157 -13.76 15.81 18.62
C ALA A 157 -12.39 15.45 18.04
N LEU A 158 -12.37 14.58 17.03
CA LEU A 158 -11.14 14.15 16.34
C LEU A 158 -10.49 15.32 15.59
N GLU A 159 -11.26 16.15 14.89
CA GLU A 159 -10.76 17.33 14.18
C GLU A 159 -10.04 18.28 15.14
N ARG A 160 -10.62 18.56 16.31
CA ARG A 160 -9.96 19.39 17.33
C ARG A 160 -8.70 18.73 17.89
N ALA A 161 -8.74 17.43 18.14
CA ALA A 161 -7.64 16.70 18.79
C ALA A 161 -6.43 16.45 17.88
N LEU A 162 -6.66 16.44 16.55
CA LEU A 162 -5.68 16.10 15.52
C LEU A 162 -5.37 17.25 14.56
N ALA A 163 -5.89 18.46 14.79
CA ALA A 163 -5.74 19.60 13.88
C ALA A 163 -4.29 19.91 13.48
N ASP A 164 -3.36 19.61 14.38
CA ASP A 164 -1.92 19.79 14.22
C ASP A 164 -1.27 18.75 13.29
N CYS A 165 -1.83 17.54 13.17
CA CYS A 165 -1.17 16.41 12.50
C CYS A 165 -2.01 15.69 11.44
N ALA A 166 -3.33 15.89 11.37
CA ALA A 166 -4.19 15.20 10.41
C ALA A 166 -5.44 16.00 10.03
N THR A 167 -6.13 15.52 8.99
CA THR A 167 -7.48 15.93 8.62
C THR A 167 -8.44 14.76 8.81
N VAL A 168 -9.71 15.05 9.12
CA VAL A 168 -10.74 14.03 9.37
C VAL A 168 -11.88 14.25 8.38
N HIS A 169 -12.28 13.18 7.70
CA HIS A 169 -13.27 13.21 6.64
C HIS A 169 -14.39 12.22 6.96
N ALA A 170 -15.63 12.59 6.68
CA ALA A 170 -16.70 11.60 6.66
C ALA A 170 -16.58 10.77 5.38
N SER A 171 -16.62 9.44 5.49
CA SER A 171 -16.49 8.56 4.32
C SER A 171 -17.57 8.83 3.27
N ALA A 172 -18.76 9.25 3.69
CA ALA A 172 -19.85 9.65 2.79
C ALA A 172 -19.44 10.81 1.87
N GLU A 173 -18.75 11.83 2.41
CA GLU A 173 -18.27 12.97 1.63
C GLU A 173 -17.24 12.55 0.59
N LEU A 174 -16.38 11.59 0.93
CA LEU A 174 -15.38 11.04 0.00
C LEU A 174 -16.01 10.23 -1.13
N PHE A 175 -17.13 9.53 -0.87
CA PHE A 175 -17.90 8.86 -1.91
C PHE A 175 -18.55 9.86 -2.87
N GLU A 176 -19.17 10.92 -2.34
CA GLU A 176 -19.78 11.97 -3.17
C GLU A 176 -18.73 12.74 -3.98
N ALA A 177 -17.54 12.96 -3.41
CA ALA A 177 -16.40 13.57 -4.09
C ALA A 177 -15.73 12.66 -5.13
N GLY A 178 -16.16 11.40 -5.26
CA GLY A 178 -15.63 10.47 -6.26
C GLY A 178 -14.24 9.90 -5.94
N VAL A 179 -13.75 10.03 -4.69
CA VAL A 179 -12.43 9.55 -4.26
C VAL A 179 -12.28 8.04 -4.48
N PHE A 180 -13.36 7.29 -4.34
CA PHE A 180 -13.39 5.83 -4.51
C PHE A 180 -13.77 5.39 -5.93
N GLY A 181 -13.65 6.28 -6.90
CA GLY A 181 -14.01 6.05 -8.30
C GLY A 181 -15.51 6.25 -8.59
N PRO A 182 -15.91 6.14 -9.88
CA PRO A 182 -17.23 6.55 -10.36
C PRO A 182 -18.37 5.59 -9.96
N SER A 183 -18.06 4.36 -9.57
CA SER A 183 -19.07 3.34 -9.23
C SER A 183 -18.56 2.41 -8.13
N PRO A 184 -18.41 2.91 -6.89
CA PRO A 184 -17.89 2.13 -5.78
C PRO A 184 -18.84 0.98 -5.44
N SER A 185 -18.31 -0.23 -5.36
CA SER A 185 -19.09 -1.44 -5.08
C SER A 185 -19.76 -1.39 -3.69
N PRO A 186 -20.92 -2.07 -3.51
CA PRO A 186 -21.53 -2.20 -2.19
C PRO A 186 -20.57 -2.78 -1.14
N ARG A 187 -19.66 -3.68 -1.56
CA ARG A 187 -18.66 -4.29 -0.69
C ARG A 187 -17.60 -3.31 -0.21
N LEU A 188 -17.22 -2.35 -1.04
CA LEU A 188 -16.31 -1.26 -0.64
C LEU A 188 -17.00 -0.34 0.37
N ARG A 189 -18.24 0.09 0.07
CA ARG A 189 -19.04 0.93 0.97
C ARG A 189 -19.23 0.29 2.35
N ALA A 190 -19.40 -1.03 2.41
CA ALA A 190 -19.51 -1.76 3.67
C ALA A 190 -18.19 -1.87 4.47
N ARG A 191 -17.04 -1.55 3.87
CA ARG A 191 -15.70 -1.78 4.45
C ARG A 191 -14.88 -0.52 4.73
N VAL A 192 -15.15 0.59 4.05
CA VAL A 192 -14.41 1.86 4.23
C VAL A 192 -14.61 2.48 5.62
N GLY A 193 -15.64 2.09 6.38
CA GLY A 193 -15.93 2.71 7.67
C GLY A 193 -16.60 4.08 7.50
N ASP A 194 -16.75 4.80 8.61
CA ASP A 194 -17.61 5.99 8.70
C ASP A 194 -16.78 7.30 8.71
N LEU A 195 -15.57 7.27 9.28
CA LEU A 195 -14.61 8.37 9.25
C LEU A 195 -13.26 7.89 8.71
N LEU A 196 -12.58 8.73 7.94
CA LEU A 196 -11.21 8.57 7.51
C LEU A 196 -10.35 9.69 8.13
N ILE A 197 -9.26 9.31 8.80
CA ILE A 197 -8.22 10.23 9.27
C ILE A 197 -7.05 10.15 8.29
N LEU A 198 -6.72 11.28 7.68
CA LEU A 198 -5.58 11.44 6.76
C LEU A 198 -4.51 12.32 7.42
N PRO A 199 -3.41 11.73 7.90
CA PRO A 199 -2.29 12.48 8.46
C PRO A 199 -1.58 13.34 7.42
N ARG A 200 -1.08 14.50 7.86
CA ARG A 200 -0.25 15.40 7.05
C ARG A 200 1.05 14.71 6.64
N ALA A 201 1.79 15.28 5.68
CA ALA A 201 3.09 14.74 5.26
C ALA A 201 4.00 14.43 6.46
N ASN A 202 4.68 13.27 6.43
CA ASN A 202 5.60 12.77 7.46
C ASN A 202 4.99 12.45 8.85
N GLU A 203 3.72 12.75 9.10
CA GLU A 203 3.04 12.42 10.35
C GLU A 203 2.48 10.99 10.35
N MET A 204 2.14 10.46 11.51
CA MET A 204 1.43 9.19 11.62
C MET A 204 0.33 9.30 12.68
N VAL A 205 -0.86 8.82 12.34
CA VAL A 205 -1.97 8.65 13.29
C VAL A 205 -2.43 7.21 13.23
N PHE A 206 -2.39 6.50 14.36
CA PHE A 206 -2.80 5.10 14.41
C PHE A 206 -3.54 4.73 15.69
N TRP A 207 -3.95 3.47 15.80
CA TRP A 207 -4.60 2.90 16.98
C TRP A 207 -3.56 2.14 17.80
N ARG A 208 -3.45 2.35 19.12
CA ARG A 208 -2.49 1.62 19.97
C ARG A 208 -3.01 0.23 20.32
N GLY A 209 -4.28 0.12 20.71
CA GLY A 209 -4.98 -1.14 20.98
C GLY A 209 -4.24 -2.05 21.95
N ASP A 210 -3.91 -1.53 23.13
CA ASP A 210 -3.17 -2.22 24.19
C ASP A 210 -1.72 -2.57 23.82
N GLY A 211 -1.09 -1.75 22.98
CA GLY A 211 0.31 -1.88 22.58
C GLY A 211 0.55 -2.85 21.42
N ARG A 212 -0.51 -3.50 20.92
CA ARG A 212 -0.45 -4.42 19.77
C ARG A 212 0.06 -3.73 18.49
N PHE A 213 -0.20 -2.44 18.36
CA PHE A 213 -0.03 -1.70 17.11
C PHE A 213 1.01 -0.59 17.21
N VAL A 214 1.98 -0.75 18.11
CA VAL A 214 3.09 0.20 18.25
C VAL A 214 3.93 0.21 16.96
N GLN A 215 4.15 1.41 16.43
CA GLN A 215 4.88 1.61 15.19
C GLN A 215 6.40 1.56 15.42
N SER A 216 7.10 1.02 14.43
CA SER A 216 8.57 0.89 14.43
C SER A 216 9.20 1.19 13.07
N LYS A 217 8.36 1.47 12.05
CA LYS A 217 8.78 1.70 10.67
C LYS A 217 9.21 3.14 10.49
N ARG A 218 10.16 3.35 9.58
CA ARG A 218 10.76 4.65 9.23
C ARG A 218 10.31 5.17 7.86
N GLY A 219 9.66 4.31 7.07
CA GLY A 219 8.92 4.66 5.88
C GLY A 219 7.49 4.17 6.00
N HIS A 220 6.54 4.87 5.40
CA HIS A 220 5.15 4.48 5.30
C HIS A 220 4.53 5.03 4.00
N HIS A 221 3.33 4.56 3.67
CA HIS A 221 2.53 4.98 2.52
C HIS A 221 1.04 4.85 2.86
N GLY A 222 0.17 5.28 1.95
CA GLY A 222 -1.29 5.27 2.09
C GLY A 222 -1.91 6.66 2.22
N GLY A 223 -1.09 7.68 2.48
CA GLY A 223 -1.52 9.07 2.52
C GLY A 223 -1.61 9.71 1.13
N MET A 224 -1.82 11.03 1.11
CA MET A 224 -2.03 11.82 -0.10
C MET A 224 -0.82 12.68 -0.49
N SER A 225 0.37 12.44 0.07
CA SER A 225 1.54 13.22 -0.34
C SER A 225 1.96 12.88 -1.78
N ALA A 226 2.66 13.80 -2.45
CA ALA A 226 3.18 13.56 -3.79
C ALA A 226 4.13 12.34 -3.80
N GLU A 227 4.98 12.20 -2.79
CA GLU A 227 5.90 11.06 -2.64
C GLU A 227 5.19 9.71 -2.47
N GLU A 228 3.96 9.72 -1.96
CA GLU A 228 3.14 8.51 -1.80
C GLU A 228 2.36 8.18 -3.09
N MET A 229 1.92 9.20 -3.85
CA MET A 229 0.94 9.06 -4.93
C MET A 229 1.50 9.18 -6.35
N GLU A 230 2.59 9.92 -6.56
CA GLU A 230 3.15 10.18 -7.89
C GLU A 230 4.06 9.03 -8.33
N ILE A 231 3.50 8.09 -9.08
CA ILE A 231 4.20 6.87 -9.49
C ILE A 231 4.66 6.94 -10.94
N PRO A 232 5.96 6.75 -11.21
CA PRO A 232 6.45 6.72 -12.58
C PRO A 232 6.00 5.45 -13.30
N LEU A 233 5.59 5.61 -14.56
CA LEU A 233 5.43 4.53 -15.52
C LEU A 233 6.53 4.61 -16.57
N LEU A 234 7.40 3.61 -16.60
CA LEU A 234 8.39 3.43 -17.66
C LEU A 234 7.87 2.42 -18.66
N ALA A 235 7.87 2.79 -19.94
CA ALA A 235 7.41 1.93 -21.04
C ALA A 235 8.45 1.94 -22.16
N TRP A 236 8.90 0.76 -22.57
CA TRP A 236 9.89 0.63 -23.65
C TRP A 236 9.77 -0.68 -24.41
N ARG A 237 10.26 -0.69 -25.66
CA ARG A 237 10.38 -1.89 -26.50
C ARG A 237 11.85 -2.18 -26.75
N PRO A 238 12.41 -3.25 -26.17
CA PRO A 238 13.82 -3.57 -26.35
C PRO A 238 14.17 -3.89 -27.82
N GLY A 239 15.18 -3.20 -28.35
CA GLY A 239 15.64 -3.36 -29.74
C GLY A 239 14.81 -2.61 -30.80
N ALA A 240 13.97 -1.65 -30.38
CA ALA A 240 13.38 -0.64 -31.24
C ALA A 240 14.39 0.46 -31.61
#